data_AF-A0A382R397-F1
#
_entry.id   AF-A0A382R397-F1
#
_cell.length_a   1.000
_cell.length_b   1.000
_cell.length_c   1.000
_cell.angle_alpha   90.00
_cell.angle_beta   90.00
_cell.angle_gamma   90.00
#
_symmetry.space_group_name_H-M   'P 1'
#
loop_
_entity.id
_entity.type
_entity.pdbx_description
1 polymer ?
#
loop_
_entity_poly.entity_id
_entity_poly.type
_entity_poly.pdbx_seq_one_letter_code
_entity_poly.pdbx_strand_id
1 'polypeptide(L)'
;QLRNGQLLVIQVEGNRSGLLVIADISELDSTASSPIKLSENRSLKRVYSANVRVHDENEHDDGMKTIQISAQDPQGNKTSKLTQKIALRNIVEFELSIPKNIGLIHIPIQISHVNGQPTTVKTIGDLYDVLGGFKNVNFLIAYDHSSLIWRSFLGERSYGKLANQLISETTGIISVMRKPVNLKLVGKALGKRGRSRVKLYKGLNLIGLPLDDDRFQYLSDFLEVNGIGNIVTGIVATENGTFRTIARSNEQNELVIVHDIPIEPGKAVAFICSEEGAIDITGEAWNQLEKDQEISASPTTVIEPNFSNTPILIVHGLLPYERSV
;
A
#
# COMPACT_ATOMS: atom_id res chain seq x y z
N GLN A 1 3.11 -20.73 -1.79
CA GLN A 1 3.58 -19.49 -2.43
C GLN A 1 4.22 -18.61 -1.37
N LEU A 2 5.16 -17.75 -1.74
CA LEU A 2 5.91 -16.91 -0.83
C LEU A 2 6.22 -15.56 -1.50
N ARG A 3 6.40 -14.51 -0.70
CA ARG A 3 6.82 -13.17 -1.13
C ARG A 3 8.10 -12.76 -0.40
N ASN A 4 8.80 -11.78 -0.94
CA ASN A 4 9.83 -11.05 -0.23
C ASN A 4 9.26 -10.51 1.10
N GLY A 5 10.01 -10.66 2.20
CA GLY A 5 9.61 -10.28 3.55
C GLY A 5 8.83 -11.33 4.34
N GLN A 6 8.28 -12.35 3.67
CA GLN A 6 7.54 -13.42 4.34
C GLN A 6 8.46 -14.44 5.02
N LEU A 7 7.94 -15.04 6.10
CA LEU A 7 8.62 -16.09 6.83
C LEU A 7 8.31 -17.46 6.19
N LEU A 8 9.38 -18.19 5.88
CA LEU A 8 9.39 -19.58 5.49
C LEU A 8 9.86 -20.44 6.67
N VAL A 9 9.08 -21.46 7.01
CA VAL A 9 9.51 -22.51 7.94
C VAL A 9 9.96 -23.71 7.12
N ILE A 10 11.22 -24.09 7.26
CA ILE A 10 11.76 -25.32 6.66
C ILE A 10 11.82 -26.37 7.76
N GLN A 11 11.17 -27.51 7.55
CA GLN A 11 11.21 -28.64 8.46
C GLN A 11 11.49 -29.93 7.69
N VAL A 12 12.42 -30.74 8.22
CA VAL A 12 12.92 -31.96 7.58
C VAL A 12 13.08 -33.04 8.64
N GLU A 13 12.67 -34.26 8.32
CA GLU A 13 12.93 -35.43 9.17
C GLU A 13 14.17 -36.18 8.68
N GLY A 14 15.09 -36.45 9.60
CA GLY A 14 16.27 -37.29 9.36
C GLY A 14 16.01 -38.75 9.75
N ASN A 15 16.78 -39.66 9.17
CA ASN A 15 16.75 -41.07 9.57
C ASN A 15 17.44 -41.33 10.94
N ARG A 16 18.23 -40.37 11.44
CA ARG A 16 18.91 -40.40 12.74
C ARG A 16 19.16 -38.99 13.29
N SER A 17 19.50 -38.93 14.56
CA SER A 17 19.89 -37.69 15.27
C SER A 17 21.34 -37.30 15.01
N GLY A 18 21.67 -36.04 15.29
CA GLY A 18 23.04 -35.53 15.20
C GLY A 18 23.54 -35.30 13.77
N LEU A 19 22.65 -35.17 12.79
CA LEU A 19 23.00 -34.79 11.43
C LEU A 19 23.25 -33.28 11.33
N LEU A 20 24.23 -32.88 10.51
CA LEU A 20 24.34 -31.51 10.03
C LEU A 20 23.39 -31.36 8.84
N VAL A 21 22.22 -30.76 9.06
CA VAL A 21 21.24 -30.48 8.01
C VAL A 21 21.36 -29.03 7.56
N ILE A 22 21.48 -28.82 6.25
CA ILE A 22 21.54 -27.50 5.63
C ILE A 22 20.53 -27.36 4.48
N ALA A 23 20.01 -26.15 4.31
CA ALA A 23 19.15 -25.77 3.20
C ALA A 23 19.78 -24.62 2.40
N ASP A 24 19.99 -24.83 1.11
CA ASP A 24 20.38 -23.81 0.16
C ASP A 24 19.12 -23.19 -0.45
N ILE A 25 18.98 -21.88 -0.24
CA ILE A 25 17.86 -21.07 -0.72
C ILE A 25 18.29 -20.03 -1.75
N SER A 26 19.50 -20.14 -2.30
CA SER A 26 20.07 -19.12 -3.20
C SER A 26 19.25 -18.87 -4.46
N GLU A 27 18.44 -19.83 -4.94
CA GLU A 27 17.47 -19.62 -6.03
C GLU A 27 16.19 -18.89 -5.55
N LEU A 28 15.87 -18.96 -4.27
CA LEU A 28 14.72 -18.28 -3.68
C LEU A 28 15.05 -16.84 -3.26
N ASP A 29 16.25 -16.63 -2.72
CA ASP A 29 16.71 -15.36 -2.17
C ASP A 29 18.13 -15.01 -2.67
N SER A 30 18.23 -13.96 -3.48
CA SER A 30 19.49 -13.53 -4.10
C SER A 30 20.50 -13.00 -3.08
N THR A 31 20.05 -12.66 -1.87
CA THR A 31 20.91 -12.16 -0.79
C THR A 31 21.51 -13.28 0.06
N ALA A 32 21.06 -14.53 -0.13
CA ALA A 32 21.56 -15.67 0.62
C ALA A 32 22.99 -16.04 0.17
N SER A 33 23.99 -15.63 0.95
CA SER A 33 25.41 -15.89 0.66
C SER A 33 25.89 -17.30 1.05
N SER A 34 25.13 -18.03 1.87
CA SER A 34 25.50 -19.37 2.33
C SER A 34 24.27 -20.21 2.71
N PRO A 35 24.37 -21.55 2.65
CA PRO A 35 23.29 -22.43 3.11
C PRO A 35 22.95 -22.22 4.59
N ILE A 36 21.67 -22.36 4.89
CA ILE A 36 21.10 -22.17 6.22
C ILE A 36 21.20 -23.48 6.98
N LYS A 37 21.73 -23.45 8.21
CA LYS A 37 21.78 -24.62 9.08
C LYS A 37 20.44 -24.82 9.80
N LEU A 38 19.89 -26.02 9.71
CA LEU A 38 18.68 -26.42 10.43
C LEU A 38 19.08 -27.00 11.79
N SER A 39 18.34 -26.62 12.83
CA SER A 39 18.57 -27.08 14.19
C SER A 39 17.72 -28.30 14.50
N GLU A 40 18.30 -29.33 15.12
CA GLU A 40 17.54 -30.50 15.59
C GLU A 40 16.62 -30.09 16.75
N ASN A 41 15.37 -30.51 16.69
CA ASN A 41 14.38 -30.32 17.73
C ASN A 41 14.72 -31.20 18.94
N ARG A 42 14.82 -30.58 20.12
CA ARG A 42 15.21 -31.27 21.37
C ARG A 42 14.15 -32.27 21.85
N SER A 43 12.87 -31.98 21.60
CA SER A 43 11.73 -32.81 22.04
C SER A 43 11.36 -33.87 21.01
N LEU A 44 11.52 -33.55 19.73
CA LEU A 44 11.25 -34.44 18.60
C LEU A 44 12.58 -34.79 17.92
N LYS A 45 13.29 -35.77 18.48
CA LYS A 45 14.54 -36.27 17.91
C LYS A 45 14.36 -36.56 16.42
N ARG A 46 15.39 -36.25 15.63
CA ARG A 46 15.44 -36.40 14.16
C ARG A 46 14.64 -35.38 13.36
N VAL A 47 13.90 -34.47 13.99
CA VAL A 47 13.25 -33.36 13.28
C VAL A 47 14.18 -32.16 13.29
N TYR A 48 14.48 -31.61 12.12
CA TYR A 48 15.34 -30.43 11.96
C TYR A 48 14.53 -29.29 11.37
N SER A 49 14.70 -28.08 11.91
CA SER A 49 13.98 -26.91 11.39
C SER A 49 14.80 -25.62 11.40
N ALA A 50 14.38 -24.70 10.53
CA ALA A 50 14.86 -23.32 10.51
C ALA A 50 13.71 -22.39 10.10
N ASN A 51 13.67 -21.22 10.70
CA ASN A 51 12.81 -20.11 10.29
C ASN A 51 13.65 -19.15 9.46
N VAL A 52 13.18 -18.84 8.26
CA VAL A 52 13.92 -18.07 7.28
C VAL A 52 12.99 -16.99 6.73
N ARG A 53 13.39 -15.73 6.82
CA ARG A 53 12.65 -14.66 6.14
C ARG A 53 13.30 -14.43 4.78
N VAL A 54 12.53 -14.49 3.69
CA VAL A 54 13.03 -14.10 2.36
C VAL A 54 13.35 -12.62 2.41
N HIS A 55 14.56 -12.25 2.03
CA HIS A 55 15.02 -10.88 2.12
C HIS A 55 14.19 -9.97 1.22
N ASP A 56 13.95 -8.76 1.70
CA ASP A 56 13.10 -7.80 1.03
C ASP A 56 13.73 -7.21 -0.24
N GLU A 57 15.07 -7.18 -0.24
CA GLU A 57 15.92 -6.79 -1.36
C GLU A 57 16.27 -7.97 -2.27
N ASN A 58 15.60 -9.12 -2.11
CA ASN A 58 15.73 -10.22 -3.04
C ASN A 58 15.35 -9.76 -4.46
N GLU A 59 16.30 -9.90 -5.38
CA GLU A 59 16.21 -9.44 -6.76
C GLU A 59 15.72 -10.54 -7.71
N HIS A 60 15.48 -11.75 -7.21
CA HIS A 60 14.96 -12.83 -8.02
C HIS A 60 13.56 -12.51 -8.57
N ASP A 61 13.38 -12.82 -9.85
CA ASP A 61 12.08 -12.73 -10.51
C ASP A 61 11.07 -13.72 -9.91
N ASP A 62 9.78 -13.41 -10.07
CA ASP A 62 8.68 -14.29 -9.73
C ASP A 62 8.77 -15.62 -10.48
N GLY A 63 8.28 -16.70 -9.87
CA GLY A 63 8.25 -18.03 -10.46
C GLY A 63 8.58 -19.15 -9.48
N MET A 64 8.71 -20.36 -10.02
CA MET A 64 9.07 -21.54 -9.22
C MET A 64 10.56 -21.50 -8.89
N LYS A 65 10.87 -21.44 -7.59
CA LYS A 65 12.23 -21.48 -7.04
C LYS A 65 12.49 -22.80 -6.34
N THR A 66 13.76 -23.17 -6.28
CA THR A 66 14.20 -24.44 -5.71
C THR A 66 14.91 -24.22 -4.39
N ILE A 67 14.53 -25.00 -3.37
CA ILE A 67 15.27 -25.13 -2.11
C ILE A 67 15.94 -26.50 -2.14
N GLN A 68 17.26 -26.52 -2.00
CA GLN A 68 18.05 -27.74 -1.96
C GLN A 68 18.45 -28.06 -0.53
N ILE A 69 18.02 -29.21 -0.03
CA ILE A 69 18.29 -29.64 1.34
C ILE A 69 19.26 -30.82 1.28
N SER A 70 20.27 -30.82 2.15
CA SER A 70 21.17 -31.95 2.31
C SER A 70 21.53 -32.16 3.78
N ALA A 71 21.86 -33.40 4.11
CA ALA A 71 22.33 -33.77 5.44
C ALA A 71 23.70 -34.42 5.35
N GLN A 72 24.53 -34.18 6.37
CA GLN A 72 25.82 -34.80 6.54
C GLN A 72 25.90 -35.44 7.93
N ASP A 73 26.42 -36.66 8.02
CA ASP A 73 26.65 -37.31 9.30
C ASP A 73 27.98 -36.88 9.96
N PRO A 74 28.22 -37.22 11.23
CA PRO A 74 29.47 -36.87 11.92
C PRO A 74 30.73 -37.48 11.28
N GLN A 75 30.59 -38.54 10.48
CA GLN A 75 31.68 -39.17 9.73
C GLN A 75 31.95 -38.47 8.39
N GLY A 76 31.11 -37.50 8.02
CA GLY A 76 31.24 -36.71 6.80
C GLY A 76 30.47 -37.24 5.60
N ASN A 77 29.70 -38.32 5.73
CA ASN A 77 28.90 -38.87 4.64
C ASN A 77 27.69 -37.97 4.36
N LYS A 78 27.44 -37.66 3.08
CA LYS A 78 26.37 -36.76 2.64
C LYS A 78 25.21 -37.54 2.01
N THR A 79 23.99 -37.06 2.22
CA THR A 79 22.81 -37.54 1.50
C THR A 79 22.77 -37.01 0.07
N SER A 80 21.97 -37.63 -0.79
CA SER A 80 21.46 -36.96 -1.99
C SER A 80 20.70 -35.69 -1.60
N LYS A 81 20.70 -34.69 -2.47
CA LYS A 81 19.96 -33.43 -2.25
C LYS A 81 18.47 -33.68 -2.38
N LEU A 82 17.71 -33.40 -1.32
CA LEU A 82 16.27 -33.27 -1.40
C LEU A 82 15.94 -31.92 -2.05
N THR A 83 15.01 -31.92 -2.99
CA THR A 83 14.62 -30.70 -3.72
C THR A 83 13.17 -30.37 -3.41
N GLN A 84 12.93 -29.18 -2.86
CA GLN A 84 11.60 -28.64 -2.65
C GLN A 84 11.37 -27.45 -3.56
N LYS A 85 10.22 -27.40 -4.24
CA LYS A 85 9.83 -26.27 -5.08
C LYS A 85 8.88 -25.35 -4.33
N ILE A 86 9.05 -24.04 -4.50
CA ILE A 86 8.19 -23.00 -3.93
C ILE A 86 8.00 -21.88 -4.94
N ALA A 87 6.78 -21.34 -5.06
CA ALA A 87 6.52 -20.19 -5.92
C ALA A 87 6.86 -18.88 -5.18
N LEU A 88 7.76 -18.07 -5.74
CA LEU A 88 7.97 -16.67 -5.35
C LEU A 88 7.04 -15.78 -6.18
N ARG A 89 6.24 -14.91 -5.53
CA ARG A 89 5.28 -14.03 -6.22
C ARG A 89 5.22 -12.64 -5.56
N ASN A 90 6.13 -11.77 -5.95
CA ASN A 90 6.26 -10.39 -5.46
C ASN A 90 5.33 -9.41 -6.16
N ILE A 91 4.78 -9.79 -7.32
CA ILE A 91 3.79 -9.00 -8.03
C ILE A 91 2.40 -9.22 -7.41
N VAL A 92 1.68 -8.13 -7.20
CA VAL A 92 0.28 -8.11 -6.76
C VAL A 92 -0.63 -7.53 -7.82
N GLU A 93 -1.87 -8.01 -7.80
CA GLU A 93 -2.98 -7.51 -8.58
C GLU A 93 -3.85 -6.64 -7.68
N PHE A 94 -4.21 -5.46 -8.17
CA PHE A 94 -4.94 -4.44 -7.42
C PHE A 94 -5.97 -3.79 -8.34
N GLU A 95 -7.22 -3.74 -7.91
CA GLU A 95 -8.30 -3.07 -8.64
C GLU A 95 -8.52 -1.67 -8.06
N LEU A 96 -8.31 -0.67 -8.91
CA LEU A 96 -8.56 0.73 -8.57
C LEU A 96 -9.89 1.17 -9.15
N SER A 97 -10.87 1.40 -8.27
CA SER A 97 -12.16 1.98 -8.63
C SER A 97 -12.20 3.46 -8.28
N ILE A 98 -12.45 4.31 -9.27
CA ILE A 98 -12.53 5.75 -9.11
C ILE A 98 -13.92 6.21 -9.54
N PRO A 99 -14.66 6.90 -8.65
CA PRO A 99 -16.00 7.36 -8.96
C PRO A 99 -16.00 8.50 -9.99
N LYS A 100 -17.18 8.82 -10.50
CA LYS A 100 -17.42 10.10 -11.17
C LYS A 100 -17.30 11.25 -10.16
N ASN A 101 -17.01 12.45 -10.65
CA ASN A 101 -16.84 13.67 -9.84
C ASN A 101 -15.62 13.53 -8.94
N ILE A 102 -15.75 13.77 -7.64
CA ILE A 102 -14.60 13.83 -6.72
C ILE A 102 -14.34 12.43 -6.15
N GLY A 103 -13.10 11.96 -6.19
CA GLY A 103 -12.67 10.73 -5.53
C GLY A 103 -11.39 10.94 -4.73
N LEU A 104 -11.25 10.24 -3.60
CA LEU A 104 -10.03 10.21 -2.78
C LEU A 104 -9.28 8.91 -3.04
N ILE A 105 -8.13 9.00 -3.69
CA ILE A 105 -7.36 7.86 -4.19
C ILE A 105 -6.05 7.75 -3.44
N HIS A 106 -5.68 6.53 -3.09
CA HIS A 106 -4.32 6.15 -2.75
C HIS A 106 -3.92 4.99 -3.65
N ILE A 107 -2.66 4.94 -4.09
CA ILE A 107 -2.17 3.83 -4.92
C ILE A 107 -1.13 3.11 -4.06
N PRO A 108 -1.38 1.86 -3.61
CA PRO A 108 -0.47 1.15 -2.70
C PRO A 108 0.60 0.33 -3.44
N ILE A 109 0.68 0.43 -4.78
CA ILE A 109 1.60 -0.36 -5.60
C ILE A 109 2.37 0.51 -6.61
N GLN A 110 3.61 0.12 -6.90
CA GLN A 110 4.36 0.59 -8.04
C GLN A 110 3.87 -0.14 -9.29
N ILE A 111 3.06 0.54 -10.09
CA ILE A 111 2.34 -0.02 -11.24
C ILE A 111 3.30 -0.31 -12.39
N SER A 112 3.24 -1.52 -12.92
CA SER A 112 3.95 -1.98 -14.12
C SER A 112 3.01 -2.38 -15.26
N HIS A 113 1.76 -2.75 -14.96
CA HIS A 113 0.75 -3.01 -15.98
C HIS A 113 -0.60 -2.39 -15.60
N VAL A 114 -1.36 -2.03 -16.63
CA VAL A 114 -2.72 -1.53 -16.52
C VAL A 114 -3.60 -2.30 -17.49
N ASN A 115 -4.68 -2.91 -17.00
CA ASN A 115 -5.62 -3.71 -17.79
C ASN A 115 -4.92 -4.79 -18.66
N GLY A 116 -3.89 -5.43 -18.09
CA GLY A 116 -3.09 -6.46 -18.77
C GLY A 116 -2.04 -5.93 -19.76
N GLN A 117 -1.96 -4.62 -19.99
CA GLN A 117 -0.96 -4.02 -20.88
C GLN A 117 0.25 -3.50 -20.09
N PRO A 118 1.48 -3.74 -20.55
CA PRO A 118 2.68 -3.16 -19.94
C PRO A 118 2.61 -1.63 -19.99
N THR A 119 2.45 -1.00 -18.83
CA THR A 119 2.29 0.45 -18.69
C THR A 119 2.77 0.84 -17.30
N THR A 120 3.91 1.54 -17.26
CA THR A 120 4.50 2.00 -16.01
C THR A 120 3.87 3.34 -15.63
N VAL A 121 3.31 3.42 -14.41
CA VAL A 121 2.73 4.66 -13.87
C VAL A 121 3.58 5.08 -12.67
N LYS A 122 4.31 6.19 -12.81
CA LYS A 122 5.21 6.72 -11.76
C LYS A 122 4.82 8.11 -11.27
N THR A 123 4.12 8.88 -12.10
CA THR A 123 3.79 10.27 -11.84
C THR A 123 2.29 10.53 -11.90
N ILE A 124 1.86 11.69 -11.38
CA ILE A 124 0.47 12.14 -11.50
C ILE A 124 0.03 12.26 -12.97
N GLY A 125 0.94 12.65 -13.87
CA GLY A 125 0.70 12.73 -15.31
C GLY A 125 0.50 11.34 -15.94
N ASP A 126 1.32 10.36 -15.58
CA ASP A 126 1.14 8.98 -16.08
C ASP A 126 -0.24 8.43 -15.63
N LEU A 127 -0.66 8.73 -14.40
CA LEU A 127 -1.97 8.36 -13.90
C LEU A 127 -3.08 9.10 -14.66
N TYR A 128 -2.91 10.41 -14.92
CA TYR A 128 -3.84 11.20 -15.72
C TYR A 128 -4.11 10.57 -17.10
N ASP A 129 -3.05 10.12 -17.78
CA ASP A 129 -3.16 9.48 -19.09
C ASP A 129 -3.91 8.16 -19.03
N VAL A 130 -3.54 7.30 -18.08
CA VAL A 130 -4.19 6.00 -17.85
C VAL A 130 -5.67 6.14 -17.49
N LEU A 131 -6.05 7.24 -16.81
CA LEU A 131 -7.44 7.54 -16.49
C LEU A 131 -8.26 8.09 -17.66
N GLY A 132 -7.66 8.23 -18.85
CA GLY A 132 -8.29 8.69 -20.09
C GLY A 132 -8.02 10.16 -20.42
N GLY A 133 -7.05 10.78 -19.73
CA GLY A 133 -6.56 12.13 -19.99
C GLY A 133 -7.68 13.17 -20.07
N PHE A 134 -7.56 14.12 -20.99
CA PHE A 134 -8.52 15.23 -21.13
C PHE A 134 -9.96 14.78 -21.44
N LYS A 135 -10.15 13.56 -21.97
CA LYS A 135 -11.47 13.03 -22.30
C LYS A 135 -12.26 12.64 -21.04
N ASN A 136 -11.57 12.37 -19.94
CA ASN A 136 -12.20 11.83 -18.75
C ASN A 136 -11.78 12.51 -17.44
N VAL A 137 -10.56 12.99 -17.32
CA VAL A 137 -10.05 13.67 -16.12
C VAL A 137 -10.20 15.18 -16.28
N ASN A 138 -10.89 15.84 -15.34
CA ASN A 138 -10.93 17.30 -15.27
C ASN A 138 -9.59 17.82 -14.73
N PHE A 139 -9.19 17.32 -13.56
CA PHE A 139 -7.89 17.55 -12.96
C PHE A 139 -7.63 16.55 -11.83
N LEU A 140 -6.36 16.42 -11.44
CA LEU A 140 -5.91 15.69 -10.25
C LEU A 140 -5.26 16.68 -9.28
N ILE A 141 -5.37 16.45 -7.98
CA ILE A 141 -4.70 17.25 -6.96
C ILE A 141 -3.92 16.32 -6.05
N ALA A 142 -2.63 16.59 -5.88
CA ALA A 142 -1.76 15.84 -4.97
C ALA A 142 -1.01 16.82 -4.05
N TYR A 143 -0.65 16.35 -2.86
CA TYR A 143 0.12 17.15 -1.93
C TYR A 143 1.61 17.08 -2.26
N ASP A 144 2.23 18.22 -2.49
CA ASP A 144 3.68 18.32 -2.66
C ASP A 144 4.34 18.45 -1.29
N HIS A 145 4.82 17.31 -0.77
CA HIS A 145 5.49 17.23 0.52
C HIS A 145 6.80 18.04 0.60
N SER A 146 7.42 18.42 -0.54
CA SER A 146 8.65 19.22 -0.53
C SER A 146 8.38 20.70 -0.25
N SER A 147 7.25 21.22 -0.71
CA SER A 147 6.87 22.62 -0.57
C SER A 147 5.63 22.82 0.32
N LEU A 148 5.08 21.74 0.87
CA LEU A 148 3.94 21.70 1.78
C LEU A 148 2.67 22.36 1.20
N ILE A 149 2.46 22.23 -0.10
CA ILE A 149 1.31 22.80 -0.81
C ILE A 149 0.59 21.78 -1.69
N TRP A 150 -0.72 21.95 -1.81
CA TRP A 150 -1.56 21.20 -2.73
C TRP A 150 -1.36 21.71 -4.16
N ARG A 151 -1.10 20.80 -5.09
CA ARG A 151 -0.87 21.14 -6.50
C ARG A 151 -1.87 20.45 -7.41
N SER A 152 -2.48 21.23 -8.28
CA SER A 152 -3.41 20.74 -9.30
C SER A 152 -2.66 20.40 -10.59
N PHE A 153 -2.77 19.16 -11.03
CA PHE A 153 -2.39 18.71 -12.36
C PHE A 153 -3.57 18.91 -13.32
N LEU A 154 -3.38 19.79 -14.29
CA LEU A 154 -4.43 20.32 -15.16
C LEU A 154 -4.27 19.85 -16.62
N GLY A 155 -3.72 18.64 -16.81
CA GLY A 155 -3.44 18.05 -18.13
C GLY A 155 -2.09 18.48 -18.72
N GLU A 156 -2.02 18.54 -20.05
CA GLU A 156 -0.78 18.72 -20.83
C GLU A 156 0.17 19.82 -20.30
N ARG A 157 -0.38 20.98 -19.91
CA ARG A 157 0.40 22.11 -19.39
C ARG A 157 1.14 21.86 -18.07
N SER A 158 0.77 20.79 -17.36
CA SER A 158 1.35 20.41 -16.08
C SER A 158 2.54 19.45 -16.23
N TYR A 159 2.79 18.86 -17.41
CA TYR A 159 3.99 18.06 -17.64
C TYR A 159 5.26 18.91 -17.51
N GLY A 160 6.29 18.32 -16.92
CA GLY A 160 7.56 19.01 -16.62
C GLY A 160 7.45 20.11 -15.55
N LYS A 161 6.30 20.24 -14.87
CA LYS A 161 6.10 21.19 -13.77
C LYS A 161 6.01 20.46 -12.43
N LEU A 162 6.11 21.22 -11.34
CA LEU A 162 5.97 20.70 -9.97
C LEU A 162 4.59 20.08 -9.69
N ALA A 163 3.58 20.26 -10.53
CA ALA A 163 2.31 19.53 -10.38
C ALA A 163 2.42 18.05 -10.79
N ASN A 164 3.42 17.67 -11.61
CA ASN A 164 3.65 16.31 -12.04
C ASN A 164 4.53 15.54 -11.03
N GLN A 165 4.01 15.35 -9.82
CA GLN A 165 4.73 14.71 -8.72
C GLN A 165 4.88 13.19 -8.95
N LEU A 166 5.90 12.61 -8.32
CA LEU A 166 6.04 11.16 -8.22
C LEU A 166 4.96 10.60 -7.28
N ILE A 167 4.40 9.46 -7.65
CA ILE A 167 3.49 8.68 -6.80
C ILE A 167 4.36 7.81 -5.87
N SER A 168 4.16 8.00 -4.58
CA SER A 168 4.86 7.29 -3.50
C SER A 168 3.87 6.65 -2.53
N GLU A 169 4.40 5.91 -1.56
CA GLU A 169 3.63 5.26 -0.48
C GLU A 169 2.74 6.22 0.32
N THR A 170 3.05 7.53 0.35
CA THR A 170 2.27 8.54 1.09
C THR A 170 1.41 9.42 0.19
N THR A 171 1.38 9.18 -1.12
CA THR A 171 0.71 10.08 -2.05
C THR A 171 -0.80 9.85 -2.04
N GLY A 172 -1.53 10.72 -1.37
CA GLY A 172 -2.98 10.87 -1.55
C GLY A 172 -3.31 11.77 -2.76
N ILE A 173 -4.30 11.36 -3.54
CA ILE A 173 -4.71 12.06 -4.77
C ILE A 173 -6.21 12.34 -4.70
N ILE A 174 -6.59 13.61 -4.85
CA ILE A 174 -7.97 13.99 -5.13
C ILE A 174 -8.15 13.96 -6.64
N SER A 175 -9.03 13.11 -7.13
CA SER A 175 -9.39 13.05 -8.55
C SER A 175 -10.68 13.82 -8.79
N VAL A 176 -10.77 14.49 -9.94
CA VAL A 176 -12.03 15.05 -10.45
C VAL A 176 -12.32 14.49 -11.83
N MET A 177 -13.24 13.54 -11.89
CA MET A 177 -13.52 12.68 -13.04
C MET A 177 -14.84 13.04 -13.73
N ARG A 178 -14.92 12.89 -15.05
CA ARG A 178 -16.15 13.05 -15.84
C ARG A 178 -16.99 11.77 -15.85
N LYS A 179 -16.34 10.60 -15.87
CA LYS A 179 -16.95 9.26 -15.84
C LYS A 179 -16.19 8.39 -14.83
N PRO A 180 -16.86 7.40 -14.21
CA PRO A 180 -16.17 6.46 -13.33
C PRO A 180 -15.18 5.60 -14.14
N VAL A 181 -14.12 5.13 -13.47
CA VAL A 181 -13.08 4.29 -14.06
C VAL A 181 -12.77 3.14 -13.11
N ASN A 182 -12.67 1.92 -13.65
CA ASN A 182 -12.09 0.77 -12.96
C ASN A 182 -10.84 0.34 -13.72
N LEU A 183 -9.71 0.19 -13.01
CA LEU A 183 -8.45 -0.26 -13.58
C LEU A 183 -7.98 -1.52 -12.86
N LYS A 184 -7.60 -2.54 -13.63
CA LYS A 184 -6.84 -3.68 -13.12
C LYS A 184 -5.35 -3.34 -13.19
N LEU A 185 -4.76 -3.09 -12.04
CA LEU A 185 -3.37 -2.70 -11.91
C LEU A 185 -2.54 -3.89 -11.45
N VAL A 186 -1.33 -3.97 -11.98
CA VAL A 186 -0.36 -4.99 -11.58
C VAL A 186 0.94 -4.29 -11.23
N GLY A 187 1.55 -4.67 -10.11
CA GLY A 187 2.74 -3.99 -9.63
C GLY A 187 3.36 -4.64 -8.40
N LYS A 188 4.40 -3.99 -7.87
CA LYS A 188 5.01 -4.35 -6.58
C LYS A 188 4.43 -3.45 -5.49
N ALA A 189 4.23 -3.94 -4.26
CA ALA A 189 3.77 -3.07 -3.18
C ALA A 189 4.71 -1.89 -2.92
N LEU A 190 4.13 -0.74 -2.58
CA LEU A 190 4.85 0.41 -2.08
C LEU A 190 5.10 0.20 -0.59
N GLY A 191 6.35 0.38 -0.19
CA GLY A 191 6.86 0.02 1.13
C GLY A 191 8.19 -0.69 1.00
N LYS A 192 9.00 -0.64 2.05
CA LYS A 192 10.27 -1.36 2.12
C LYS A 192 10.22 -2.32 3.29
N ARG A 193 10.45 -3.59 3.01
CA ARG A 193 10.58 -4.63 4.02
C ARG A 193 9.33 -4.98 4.80
N GLY A 194 8.18 -4.97 4.11
CA GLY A 194 6.86 -5.07 4.77
C GLY A 194 6.61 -3.93 5.75
N ARG A 195 7.29 -2.79 5.56
CA ARG A 195 7.17 -1.60 6.39
C ARG A 195 7.01 -0.36 5.54
N SER A 196 6.25 0.58 6.04
CA SER A 196 6.11 1.92 5.47
C SER A 196 5.96 2.93 6.60
N ARG A 197 6.29 4.20 6.33
CA ARG A 197 6.10 5.28 7.30
C ARG A 197 5.36 6.42 6.64
N VAL A 198 4.12 6.65 7.08
CA VAL A 198 3.29 7.76 6.60
C VAL A 198 3.51 8.95 7.51
N LYS A 199 4.14 10.01 7.00
CA LYS A 199 4.30 11.27 7.73
C LYS A 199 3.03 12.10 7.61
N LEU A 200 2.54 12.59 8.75
CA LEU A 200 1.45 13.55 8.85
C LEU A 200 2.02 14.93 9.16
N TYR A 201 1.49 15.94 8.49
CA TYR A 201 1.84 17.33 8.67
C TYR A 201 0.71 18.06 9.40
N LYS A 202 1.04 19.20 10.01
CA LYS A 202 0.00 20.09 10.53
C LYS A 202 -0.94 20.54 9.40
N GLY A 203 -2.24 20.45 9.65
CA GLY A 203 -3.29 20.78 8.68
C GLY A 203 -3.82 19.54 7.95
N LEU A 204 -4.25 19.73 6.70
CA LEU A 204 -4.89 18.69 5.89
C LEU A 204 -3.85 17.74 5.27
N ASN A 205 -4.01 16.46 5.55
CA ASN A 205 -3.29 15.35 4.93
C ASN A 205 -4.30 14.46 4.20
N LEU A 206 -3.87 13.85 3.11
CA LEU A 206 -4.62 12.80 2.43
C LEU A 206 -3.71 11.59 2.31
N ILE A 207 -4.08 10.52 3.00
CA ILE A 207 -3.25 9.33 3.15
C ILE A 207 -4.07 8.09 2.81
N GLY A 208 -3.43 7.02 2.39
CA GLY A 208 -4.03 5.69 2.40
C GLY A 208 -3.08 4.70 3.06
N LEU A 209 -3.49 3.43 3.14
CA LEU A 209 -2.63 2.36 3.65
C LEU A 209 -1.81 1.76 2.49
N PRO A 210 -0.47 1.91 2.49
CA PRO A 210 0.41 1.27 1.51
C PRO A 210 0.52 -0.24 1.66
N LEU A 211 0.29 -0.77 2.87
CA LEU A 211 0.35 -2.20 3.19
C LEU A 211 -0.89 -2.59 3.99
N ASP A 212 -1.29 -3.85 3.85
CA ASP A 212 -2.33 -4.51 4.64
C ASP A 212 -1.75 -4.89 6.00
N ASP A 213 -2.05 -4.07 7.01
CA ASP A 213 -1.55 -4.17 8.38
C ASP A 213 -2.72 -4.51 9.29
N ASP A 214 -2.66 -5.68 9.91
CA ASP A 214 -3.76 -6.27 10.70
C ASP A 214 -4.27 -5.38 11.82
N ARG A 215 -3.47 -4.39 12.27
CA ARG A 215 -3.87 -3.42 13.28
C ARG A 215 -4.94 -2.44 12.79
N PHE A 216 -5.14 -2.30 11.49
CA PHE A 216 -6.04 -1.33 10.89
C PHE A 216 -7.18 -2.03 10.13
N GLN A 217 -8.26 -2.33 10.83
CA GLN A 217 -9.49 -2.88 10.26
C GLN A 217 -10.48 -1.76 9.90
N TYR A 218 -10.53 -0.72 10.73
CA TYR A 218 -11.40 0.45 10.58
C TYR A 218 -10.62 1.76 10.66
N LEU A 219 -11.23 2.85 10.21
CA LEU A 219 -10.58 4.16 10.22
C LEU A 219 -10.28 4.71 11.61
N SER A 220 -11.06 4.34 12.63
CA SER A 220 -10.74 4.71 14.01
C SER A 220 -9.44 4.10 14.52
N ASP A 221 -9.01 2.95 13.99
CA ASP A 221 -7.82 2.23 14.47
C ASP A 221 -6.54 3.05 14.27
N PHE A 222 -6.53 3.97 13.30
CA PHE A 222 -5.44 4.95 13.13
C PHE A 222 -5.22 5.83 14.36
N LEU A 223 -6.25 6.05 15.18
CA LEU A 223 -6.18 6.90 16.36
C LEU A 223 -5.48 6.20 17.54
N GLU A 224 -5.43 4.87 17.53
CA GLU A 224 -4.88 4.06 18.61
C GLU A 224 -3.37 3.85 18.51
N VAL A 225 -2.78 4.16 17.35
CA VAL A 225 -1.35 3.94 17.09
C VAL A 225 -0.53 5.22 17.23
N ASN A 226 0.73 5.09 17.61
CA ASN A 226 1.76 6.13 17.54
C ASN A 226 1.37 7.51 18.14
N GLY A 227 0.40 7.56 19.07
CA GLY A 227 -0.11 8.80 19.65
C GLY A 227 -0.92 9.68 18.68
N ILE A 228 -1.35 9.13 17.54
CA ILE A 228 -2.04 9.86 16.47
C ILE A 228 -3.37 10.46 16.96
N GLY A 229 -4.09 9.78 17.85
CA GLY A 229 -5.29 10.32 18.47
C GLY A 229 -5.12 11.68 19.16
N ASN A 230 -3.90 12.03 19.60
CA ASN A 230 -3.62 13.30 20.26
C ASN A 230 -3.40 14.47 19.27
N ILE A 231 -3.04 14.16 18.03
CA ILE A 231 -2.74 15.18 17.02
C ILE A 231 -3.85 15.31 15.98
N VAL A 232 -4.74 14.33 15.86
CA VAL A 232 -5.84 14.37 14.91
C VAL A 232 -7.01 15.14 15.49
N THR A 233 -7.52 16.09 14.72
CA THR A 233 -8.67 16.94 15.05
C THR A 233 -9.88 16.63 14.18
N GLY A 234 -9.68 15.90 13.08
CA GLY A 234 -10.75 15.41 12.24
C GLY A 234 -10.30 14.37 11.24
N ILE A 235 -11.22 13.46 10.90
CA ILE A 235 -11.06 12.45 9.85
C ILE A 235 -12.27 12.54 8.93
N VAL A 236 -12.02 12.58 7.62
CA VAL A 236 -13.05 12.57 6.58
C VAL A 236 -12.70 11.51 5.55
N ALA A 237 -13.68 10.70 5.20
CA ALA A 237 -13.54 9.66 4.18
C ALA A 237 -14.71 9.68 3.21
N THR A 238 -14.58 8.93 2.12
CA THR A 238 -15.67 8.70 1.18
C THR A 238 -16.30 7.33 1.41
N GLU A 239 -17.60 7.31 1.69
CA GLU A 239 -18.38 6.08 1.83
C GLU A 239 -19.64 6.18 0.95
N ASN A 240 -19.91 5.14 0.15
CA ASN A 240 -21.08 5.06 -0.73
C ASN A 240 -21.31 6.31 -1.57
N GLY A 241 -20.21 6.91 -2.01
CA GLY A 241 -20.29 8.14 -2.73
C GLY A 241 -20.88 9.27 -1.90
N THR A 242 -20.40 9.49 -0.69
CA THR A 242 -20.60 10.74 0.06
C THR A 242 -19.37 10.97 0.95
N PHE A 243 -19.00 12.24 1.16
CA PHE A 243 -18.03 12.56 2.18
C PHE A 243 -18.66 12.43 3.56
N ARG A 244 -18.04 11.61 4.43
CA ARG A 244 -18.48 11.41 5.81
C ARG A 244 -17.40 11.82 6.78
N THR A 245 -17.83 12.54 7.81
CA THR A 245 -17.00 12.78 8.99
C THR A 245 -16.93 11.49 9.80
N ILE A 246 -15.72 11.00 10.01
CA ILE A 246 -15.45 9.77 10.75
C ILE A 246 -15.15 10.12 12.20
N ALA A 247 -14.26 11.10 12.41
CA ALA A 247 -13.95 11.65 13.72
C ALA A 247 -13.85 13.18 13.65
N ARG A 248 -14.16 13.86 14.75
CA ARG A 248 -14.01 15.32 14.88
C ARG A 248 -13.80 15.73 16.33
N SER A 249 -13.06 16.81 16.56
CA SER A 249 -12.97 17.44 17.87
C SER A 249 -14.33 18.04 18.29
N ASN A 250 -14.72 17.82 19.54
CA ASN A 250 -15.88 18.45 20.16
C ASN A 250 -15.52 19.84 20.73
N GLU A 251 -16.47 20.50 21.41
CA GLU A 251 -16.28 21.82 22.02
C GLU A 251 -15.22 21.83 23.13
N GLN A 252 -14.91 20.66 23.72
CA GLN A 252 -13.89 20.45 24.74
C GLN A 252 -12.52 20.06 24.13
N ASN A 253 -12.37 20.14 22.80
CA ASN A 253 -11.19 19.70 22.04
C ASN A 253 -10.88 18.20 22.15
N GLU A 254 -11.83 17.39 22.58
CA GLU A 254 -11.69 15.93 22.61
C GLU A 254 -12.13 15.36 21.25
N LEU A 255 -11.33 14.44 20.71
CA LEU A 255 -11.65 13.77 19.45
C LEU A 255 -12.76 12.73 19.69
N VAL A 256 -13.89 12.89 19.00
CA VAL A 256 -15.03 11.98 19.07
C VAL A 256 -15.19 11.26 17.72
N ILE A 257 -15.29 9.94 17.77
CA ILE A 257 -15.64 9.11 16.61
C ILE A 257 -17.16 9.21 16.41
N VAL A 258 -17.56 9.70 15.24
CA VAL A 258 -18.96 9.95 14.86
C VAL A 258 -19.50 8.79 14.03
N HIS A 259 -18.66 8.22 13.18
CA HIS A 259 -18.98 7.12 12.30
C HIS A 259 -17.69 6.41 11.96
N ASP A 260 -17.73 5.11 11.77
CA ASP A 260 -16.53 4.35 11.49
C ASP A 260 -16.80 3.39 10.34
N ILE A 261 -15.82 3.27 9.44
CA ILE A 261 -15.94 2.51 8.21
C ILE A 261 -14.70 1.63 8.04
N PRO A 262 -14.84 0.44 7.41
CA PRO A 262 -13.70 -0.42 7.12
C PRO A 262 -12.67 0.29 6.25
N ILE A 263 -11.40 -0.05 6.46
CA ILE A 263 -10.36 0.39 5.54
C ILE A 263 -10.41 -0.45 4.27
N GLU A 264 -10.28 0.23 3.14
CA GLU A 264 -10.23 -0.41 1.84
C GLU A 264 -8.96 0.00 1.09
N PRO A 265 -8.31 -0.95 0.40
CA PRO A 265 -7.20 -0.61 -0.48
C PRO A 265 -7.66 0.34 -1.58
N GLY A 266 -6.78 1.25 -1.99
CA GLY A 266 -7.08 2.20 -3.07
C GLY A 266 -7.79 3.48 -2.64
N LYS A 267 -8.36 3.51 -1.42
CA LYS A 267 -9.02 4.69 -0.89
C LYS A 267 -8.06 5.51 -0.04
N ALA A 268 -8.08 6.83 -0.28
CA ALA A 268 -7.44 7.76 0.62
C ALA A 268 -8.44 8.36 1.62
N VAL A 269 -7.91 8.79 2.75
CA VAL A 269 -8.61 9.32 3.91
C VAL A 269 -7.98 10.66 4.25
N ALA A 270 -8.83 11.66 4.45
CA ALA A 270 -8.39 12.99 4.83
C ALA A 270 -8.25 13.08 6.36
N PHE A 271 -7.04 13.37 6.81
CA PHE A 271 -6.72 13.62 8.22
C PHE A 271 -6.44 15.10 8.42
N ILE A 272 -7.04 15.70 9.43
CA ILE A 272 -6.77 17.09 9.84
C ILE A 272 -5.99 17.03 11.15
N CYS A 273 -4.73 17.45 11.12
CA CYS A 273 -3.83 17.35 12.26
C CYS A 273 -3.52 18.74 12.86
N SER A 274 -3.48 18.84 14.19
CA SER A 274 -3.03 20.03 14.92
C SER A 274 -1.50 20.17 14.89
N GLU A 275 -0.79 19.06 14.78
CA GLU A 275 0.67 18.94 14.83
C GLU A 275 1.18 17.90 13.82
N GLU A 276 2.51 17.81 13.65
CA GLU A 276 3.12 16.75 12.84
C GLU A 276 3.14 15.42 13.60
N GLY A 277 3.08 14.32 12.85
CA GLY A 277 3.20 12.97 13.40
C GLY A 277 3.62 11.97 12.34
N ALA A 278 3.65 10.70 12.72
CA ALA A 278 3.88 9.63 11.76
C ALA A 278 3.20 8.34 12.19
N ILE A 279 2.70 7.61 11.20
CA ILE A 279 2.14 6.27 11.35
C ILE A 279 3.17 5.30 10.79
N ASP A 280 3.65 4.39 11.63
CA ASP A 280 4.46 3.27 11.17
C ASP A 280 3.54 2.12 10.81
N ILE A 281 3.63 1.64 9.58
CA ILE A 281 2.76 0.62 9.00
C ILE A 281 3.62 -0.61 8.75
N THR A 282 3.12 -1.77 9.17
CA THR A 282 3.80 -3.06 9.03
C THR A 282 2.83 -4.10 8.52
N GLY A 283 3.09 -4.66 7.35
CA GLY A 283 2.10 -5.51 6.73
C GLY A 283 2.55 -6.13 5.43
N GLU A 284 1.63 -6.84 4.80
CA GLU A 284 1.83 -7.42 3.49
C GLU A 284 1.27 -6.52 2.39
N ALA A 285 1.59 -6.84 1.14
CA ALA A 285 0.96 -6.22 0.00
C ALA A 285 -0.54 -6.57 -0.05
N TRP A 286 -1.39 -5.54 -0.20
CA TRP A 286 -2.82 -5.72 -0.47
C TRP A 286 -3.04 -6.73 -1.59
N ASN A 287 -3.87 -7.73 -1.33
CA ASN A 287 -4.19 -8.76 -2.30
C ASN A 287 -5.71 -8.91 -2.41
N GLN A 288 -6.30 -8.29 -3.43
CA GLN A 288 -7.75 -8.31 -3.64
C GLN A 288 -8.25 -9.56 -4.39
N LEU A 289 -7.40 -10.55 -4.68
CA LEU A 289 -7.75 -11.73 -5.49
C LEU A 289 -8.83 -12.67 -4.88
N GLU A 290 -9.47 -12.32 -3.76
CA GLU A 290 -10.51 -13.17 -3.12
C GLU A 290 -11.81 -12.44 -2.74
N LYS A 291 -12.01 -11.16 -3.06
CA LYS A 291 -13.29 -10.48 -2.75
C LYS A 291 -13.77 -9.67 -3.94
N ASP A 292 -14.89 -10.09 -4.55
CA ASP A 292 -15.68 -9.28 -5.47
C ASP A 292 -16.04 -7.96 -4.77
N GLN A 293 -15.34 -6.87 -5.08
CA GLN A 293 -15.67 -5.55 -4.57
C GLN A 293 -16.77 -4.94 -5.43
N GLU A 294 -17.90 -4.62 -4.81
CA GLU A 294 -18.95 -3.81 -5.43
C GLU A 294 -18.41 -2.40 -5.74
N ILE A 295 -18.78 -1.88 -6.92
CA ILE A 295 -18.38 -0.56 -7.38
C ILE A 295 -18.93 0.48 -6.39
N SER A 296 -18.04 1.21 -5.71
CA SER A 296 -18.43 2.26 -4.77
C SER A 296 -19.14 3.39 -5.52
N ALA A 297 -20.32 3.78 -5.05
CA ALA A 297 -21.11 4.87 -5.63
C ALA A 297 -20.33 6.21 -5.60
N SER A 298 -20.71 7.16 -6.46
CA SER A 298 -19.99 8.43 -6.63
C SER A 298 -20.31 9.45 -5.53
N PRO A 299 -19.32 10.16 -4.95
CA PRO A 299 -19.53 11.30 -4.04
C PRO A 299 -20.58 12.27 -4.56
N THR A 300 -21.77 12.23 -3.96
CA THR A 300 -22.83 13.18 -4.18
C THR A 300 -22.45 14.42 -3.39
N THR A 301 -22.20 15.51 -4.10
CA THR A 301 -22.11 16.83 -3.49
C THR A 301 -23.51 17.15 -2.98
N VAL A 302 -23.72 17.12 -1.66
CA VAL A 302 -24.98 17.56 -1.06
C VAL A 302 -25.12 19.06 -1.36
N ILE A 303 -26.14 19.41 -2.16
CA ILE A 303 -26.38 20.79 -2.63
C ILE A 303 -26.97 21.67 -1.51
N GLU A 304 -27.47 21.06 -0.43
CA GLU A 304 -27.84 21.74 0.81
C GLU A 304 -26.78 21.50 1.88
N PRO A 305 -25.75 22.35 1.99
CA PRO A 305 -24.76 22.23 3.05
C PRO A 305 -25.44 22.36 4.41
N ASN A 306 -25.44 21.29 5.21
CA ASN A 306 -25.64 21.42 6.64
C ASN A 306 -24.34 21.95 7.26
N PHE A 307 -24.23 23.28 7.32
CA PHE A 307 -23.06 24.00 7.82
C PHE A 307 -22.67 23.68 9.27
N SER A 308 -23.51 22.96 10.02
CA SER A 308 -23.23 22.62 11.41
C SER A 308 -22.33 21.40 11.60
N ASN A 309 -22.25 20.47 10.62
CA ASN A 309 -21.70 19.12 10.89
C ASN A 309 -20.78 18.52 9.80
N THR A 310 -20.56 19.19 8.66
CA THR A 310 -19.69 18.66 7.58
C THR A 310 -18.48 19.58 7.37
N PRO A 311 -17.23 19.10 7.55
CA PRO A 311 -16.05 19.89 7.21
C PRO A 311 -16.07 20.19 5.70
N ILE A 312 -16.14 21.48 5.37
CA ILE A 312 -16.12 21.94 3.99
C ILE A 312 -14.66 22.04 3.56
N LEU A 313 -14.24 21.22 2.60
CA LEU A 313 -13.02 21.49 1.84
C LEU A 313 -13.29 22.66 0.89
N ILE A 314 -12.91 23.87 1.29
CA ILE A 314 -12.94 25.02 0.39
C ILE A 314 -11.58 25.12 -0.30
N VAL A 315 -11.49 24.67 -1.54
CA VAL A 315 -10.32 24.91 -2.39
C VAL A 315 -10.44 26.32 -2.96
N HIS A 316 -9.78 27.29 -2.34
CA HIS A 316 -9.59 28.61 -2.93
C HIS A 316 -8.48 28.56 -3.99
N GLY A 317 -8.82 28.86 -5.24
CA GLY A 317 -7.86 29.03 -6.32
C GLY A 317 -8.43 29.96 -7.39
N LEU A 318 -7.60 30.89 -7.88
CA LEU A 318 -7.88 31.61 -9.12
C LEU A 318 -7.44 30.70 -10.28
N LEU A 319 -8.37 30.40 -11.19
CA LEU A 319 -8.05 29.84 -12.50
C LEU A 319 -7.72 31.02 -13.43
N PRO A 320 -6.44 31.34 -13.70
CA PRO A 320 -6.14 32.36 -14.69
C PRO A 320 -6.56 31.86 -16.08
N TYR A 321 -7.33 32.69 -16.77
CA TYR A 321 -7.58 32.56 -18.20
C TYR A 321 -6.43 33.26 -18.92
N GLU A 322 -5.43 32.52 -19.39
CA GLU A 322 -4.47 33.09 -20.34
C GLU A 322 -5.14 33.11 -21.72
N ARG A 323 -5.47 34.32 -22.20
CA ARG A 323 -5.73 34.54 -23.62
C ARG A 323 -4.42 34.30 -24.35
N SER A 324 -4.40 33.33 -25.25
CA SER A 324 -3.37 33.24 -26.28
C SER A 324 -3.38 34.55 -27.10
N VAL A 325 -2.23 35.22 -27.12
CA VAL A 325 -1.88 36.26 -28.10
C VAL A 325 -0.81 35.66 -29.00
#